data_AF-A0A5J6F448-F1
#
_entry.id   AF-A0A5J6F448-F1
#
_cell.length_a   1.000
_cell.length_b   1.000
_cell.length_c   1.000
_cell.angle_alpha   90.00
_cell.angle_beta   90.00
_cell.angle_gamma   90.00
#
_symmetry.space_group_name_H-M   'P 1'
#
loop_
_entity.id
_entity.type
_entity.pdbx_description
1 polymer ?
#
loop_
_entity_poly.entity_id
_entity_poly.type
_entity_poly.pdbx_seq_one_letter_code
_entity_poly.pdbx_strand_id
1 'polypeptide(L)'
;MITCTPPRDAPHRPPRLARPDGPARLARPGFPLPGPEGTEAFWATVREGGGPVVSPDPEGEADHRAVTFLWRGTPATRAVQVLPNKLGDPRDPAGNLMEHLPGTDVWHWTLRLRHDWRGTYDFYVDEGDGPQTGTPGYWQWLRTRRRPDPHNPRTLPRRWSGDPVSYAELPAAPRAVDWQPRPGVPRGRVAAHDVPDRDTGGSRRVWMYEPPLPDGHTGDLPVLVLLDGEHWQPNLGVATLLDNLVADGRIPPLVALLPESVDADRRWADMTCRPEFAAFLADELLPWAAARLPVTKDPARTVVAGQSLGGLCAAHTALSAPGRFGNALVQSGSFWWPDGPGAEWLTEQIGRGPRIPVRFRLSFGEQEWVALPAARRLRDTLAAAGYHDATYHEFNGGHDYLCWRTELADGLVELLSPRP
;
A
#
# COMPACT_ATOMS: atom_id res chain seq x y z
N MET A 1 -6.44 -6.46 27.45
CA MET A 1 -6.18 -5.01 27.29
C MET A 1 -4.68 -4.79 27.31
N ILE A 2 -4.17 -3.92 26.45
CA ILE A 2 -2.75 -3.54 26.43
C ILE A 2 -2.47 -2.71 27.68
N THR A 3 -1.56 -3.19 28.55
CA THR A 3 -1.29 -2.57 29.86
C THR A 3 0.02 -1.80 29.92
N CYS A 4 0.87 -1.95 28.90
CA CYS A 4 2.14 -1.26 28.81
C CYS A 4 2.01 0.03 27.97
N THR A 5 2.74 1.07 28.36
CA THR A 5 2.83 2.31 27.58
C THR A 5 3.65 2.05 26.31
N PRO A 6 3.19 2.49 25.13
CA PRO A 6 3.97 2.39 23.90
C PRO A 6 5.29 3.17 24.02
N PRO A 7 6.39 2.70 23.38
CA PRO A 7 7.65 3.42 23.30
C PRO A 7 7.46 4.88 22.87
N ARG A 8 8.11 5.80 23.59
CA ARG A 8 8.20 7.22 23.24
C ARG A 8 9.58 7.47 22.61
N ASP A 9 9.65 8.37 21.64
CA ASP A 9 10.88 8.82 20.98
C ASP A 9 11.62 7.78 20.12
N ALA A 10 10.91 6.73 19.69
CA ALA A 10 11.43 5.79 18.70
C ALA A 10 11.65 6.48 17.34
N PRO A 11 12.69 6.10 16.56
CA PRO A 11 12.91 6.65 15.24
C PRO A 11 11.67 6.51 14.32
N HIS A 12 11.29 7.59 13.64
CA HIS A 12 10.21 7.62 12.64
C HIS A 12 10.65 7.03 11.30
N ARG A 13 11.19 5.80 11.32
CA ARG A 13 11.65 5.08 10.13
C ARG A 13 11.75 3.58 10.38
N PRO A 14 11.65 2.76 9.31
CA PRO A 14 11.97 1.35 9.40
C PRO A 14 13.45 1.09 9.69
N PRO A 15 13.78 -0.06 10.31
CA PRO A 15 15.15 -0.56 10.44
C PRO A 15 15.88 -0.59 9.09
N ARG A 16 17.16 -0.22 9.10
CA ARG A 16 18.01 -0.20 7.89
C ARG A 16 18.63 -1.56 7.59
N LEU A 17 17.80 -2.57 7.36
CA LEU A 17 18.24 -3.93 7.08
C LEU A 17 18.69 -4.11 5.62
N ALA A 18 19.71 -4.94 5.44
CA ALA A 18 20.11 -5.40 4.11
C ALA A 18 18.99 -6.27 3.53
N ARG A 19 18.76 -6.17 2.23
CA ARG A 19 17.93 -7.13 1.54
C ARG A 19 18.70 -8.45 1.45
N PRO A 20 18.14 -9.59 1.91
CA PRO A 20 18.82 -10.88 1.82
C PRO A 20 19.05 -11.32 0.37
N ASP A 21 17.97 -11.38 -0.42
CA ASP A 21 18.00 -11.77 -1.84
C ASP A 21 17.20 -10.76 -2.70
N GLY A 22 17.85 -10.26 -3.75
CA GLY A 22 17.24 -9.39 -4.77
C GLY A 22 16.55 -10.20 -5.88
N PRO A 23 15.65 -9.60 -6.67
CA PRO A 23 15.15 -10.25 -7.89
C PRO A 23 16.32 -10.48 -8.85
N ALA A 24 16.25 -11.55 -9.64
CA ALA A 24 17.28 -11.83 -10.62
C ALA A 24 17.32 -10.74 -11.71
N ARG A 25 18.45 -10.03 -11.80
CA ARG A 25 18.71 -9.07 -12.88
C ARG A 25 19.19 -9.83 -14.11
N LEU A 26 18.59 -9.53 -15.25
CA LEU A 26 18.99 -10.10 -16.54
C LEU A 26 19.92 -9.11 -17.25
N ALA A 27 21.06 -9.62 -17.75
CA ALA A 27 22.03 -8.82 -18.51
C ALA A 27 21.49 -8.36 -19.87
N ARG A 28 20.47 -9.05 -20.41
CA ARG A 28 19.80 -8.69 -21.66
C ARG A 28 18.28 -8.82 -21.51
N PRO A 29 17.49 -7.99 -22.21
CA PRO A 29 16.05 -8.18 -22.30
C PRO A 29 15.69 -9.46 -23.06
N GLY A 30 14.47 -9.95 -22.88
CA GLY A 30 13.95 -11.11 -23.62
C GLY A 30 13.48 -10.79 -25.05
N PHE A 31 14.00 -9.72 -25.65
CA PHE A 31 13.73 -9.27 -27.02
C PHE A 31 14.97 -8.55 -27.59
N PRO A 32 15.13 -8.43 -28.92
CA PRO A 32 16.28 -7.77 -29.51
C PRO A 32 16.28 -6.26 -29.26
N LEU A 33 17.41 -5.71 -28.84
CA LEU A 33 17.66 -4.27 -28.75
C LEU A 33 18.06 -3.69 -30.12
N PRO A 34 17.74 -2.42 -30.42
CA PRO A 34 18.03 -1.81 -31.70
C PRO A 34 19.51 -1.46 -31.89
N GLY A 35 19.99 -1.45 -33.13
CA GLY A 35 21.20 -0.70 -33.49
C GLY A 35 20.91 0.80 -33.67
N PRO A 36 21.94 1.65 -33.88
CA PRO A 36 21.78 3.11 -34.03
C PRO A 36 20.75 3.54 -35.10
N GLU A 37 20.69 2.84 -36.22
CA GLU A 37 19.76 3.15 -37.32
C GLU A 37 18.32 2.74 -37.03
N GLY A 38 18.10 1.80 -36.10
CA GLY A 38 16.79 1.23 -35.77
C GLY A 38 16.10 1.88 -34.56
N THR A 39 16.75 2.85 -33.90
CA THR A 39 16.31 3.39 -32.61
C THR A 39 14.93 4.06 -32.67
N GLU A 40 14.61 4.82 -33.71
CA GLU A 40 13.28 5.45 -33.81
C GLU A 40 12.15 4.45 -34.03
N ALA A 41 12.37 3.44 -34.87
CA ALA A 41 11.40 2.37 -35.09
C ALA A 41 11.14 1.59 -33.79
N PHE A 42 12.20 1.30 -33.03
CA PHE A 42 12.09 0.69 -31.71
C PHE A 42 11.23 1.53 -30.76
N TRP A 43 11.47 2.84 -30.66
CA TRP A 43 10.65 3.70 -29.81
C TRP A 43 9.21 3.86 -30.29
N ALA A 44 8.95 3.73 -31.59
CA ALA A 44 7.58 3.66 -32.11
C ALA A 44 6.85 2.45 -31.53
N THR A 45 7.46 1.27 -31.59
CA THR A 45 6.91 0.05 -30.99
C THR A 45 6.68 0.18 -29.48
N VAL A 46 7.64 0.79 -28.75
CA VAL A 46 7.50 1.01 -27.30
C VAL A 46 6.37 1.98 -26.98
N ARG A 47 6.16 3.04 -27.78
CA ARG A 47 5.03 3.97 -27.58
C ARG A 47 3.68 3.32 -27.84
N GLU A 48 3.61 2.39 -28.79
CA GLU A 48 2.38 1.63 -29.09
C GLU A 48 2.06 0.58 -28.02
N GLY A 49 3.06 -0.15 -27.55
CA GLY A 49 2.88 -1.22 -26.55
C GLY A 49 2.86 -0.75 -25.09
N GLY A 50 3.51 0.37 -24.81
CA GLY A 50 3.71 0.94 -23.47
C GLY A 50 4.80 0.27 -22.64
N GLY A 51 5.17 0.92 -21.53
CA GLY A 51 6.17 0.46 -20.56
C GLY A 51 5.58 -0.17 -19.28
N PRO A 52 6.37 -0.97 -18.52
CA PRO A 52 7.59 -1.64 -18.97
C PRO A 52 7.26 -2.74 -19.99
N VAL A 53 8.24 -3.12 -20.81
CA VAL A 53 8.06 -4.19 -21.80
C VAL A 53 8.16 -5.55 -21.11
N VAL A 54 7.18 -6.42 -21.33
CA VAL A 54 7.12 -7.76 -20.76
C VAL A 54 7.31 -8.80 -21.87
N SER A 55 8.33 -9.63 -21.74
CA SER A 55 8.64 -10.71 -22.70
C SER A 55 8.64 -12.08 -22.02
N PRO A 56 8.61 -13.18 -22.78
CA PRO A 56 8.85 -14.52 -22.24
C PRO A 56 10.13 -14.60 -21.41
N ASP A 57 10.16 -15.53 -20.46
CA ASP A 57 11.35 -15.81 -19.67
C ASP A 57 12.48 -16.36 -20.56
N PRO A 58 13.70 -15.80 -20.55
CA PRO A 58 14.82 -16.36 -21.30
C PRO A 58 15.22 -17.77 -20.86
N GLU A 59 14.90 -18.18 -19.63
CA GLU A 59 15.15 -19.54 -19.13
C GLU A 59 14.01 -20.52 -19.50
N GLY A 60 12.91 -20.02 -20.07
CA GLY A 60 11.79 -20.84 -20.54
C GLY A 60 10.76 -21.22 -19.47
N GLU A 61 10.87 -20.71 -18.25
CA GLU A 61 9.90 -21.02 -17.19
C GLU A 61 8.56 -20.31 -17.45
N ALA A 62 7.48 -21.08 -17.44
CA ALA A 62 6.14 -20.61 -17.83
C ALA A 62 5.55 -19.58 -16.84
N ASP A 63 5.97 -19.65 -15.58
CA ASP A 63 5.55 -18.76 -14.51
C ASP A 63 6.44 -17.53 -14.36
N HIS A 64 7.48 -17.36 -15.19
CA HIS A 64 8.36 -16.19 -15.13
C HIS A 64 8.27 -15.34 -16.40
N ARG A 65 8.65 -14.06 -16.29
CA ARG A 65 8.75 -13.12 -17.40
C ARG A 65 10.03 -12.29 -17.26
N ALA A 66 10.58 -11.89 -18.40
CA ALA A 66 11.54 -10.80 -18.44
C ALA A 66 10.77 -9.47 -18.47
N VAL A 67 11.03 -8.58 -17.51
CA VAL A 67 10.39 -7.27 -17.38
C VAL A 67 11.46 -6.21 -17.57
N THR A 68 11.39 -5.52 -18.71
CA THR A 68 12.37 -4.51 -19.12
C THR A 68 11.80 -3.12 -18.98
N PHE A 69 12.40 -2.35 -18.09
CA PHE A 69 12.19 -0.92 -17.95
C PHE A 69 13.05 -0.20 -18.98
N LEU A 70 12.48 0.80 -19.65
CA LEU A 70 13.12 1.55 -20.73
C LEU A 70 13.06 3.04 -20.45
N TRP A 71 14.14 3.75 -20.73
CA TRP A 71 14.18 5.20 -20.70
C TRP A 71 14.82 5.73 -21.98
N ARG A 72 14.18 6.74 -22.59
CA ARG A 72 14.71 7.44 -23.75
C ARG A 72 15.55 8.62 -23.28
N GLY A 73 16.86 8.46 -23.34
CA GLY A 73 17.82 9.49 -22.93
C GLY A 73 17.88 10.67 -23.87
N THR A 74 18.52 11.74 -23.39
CA THR A 74 18.95 12.89 -24.17
C THR A 74 20.48 12.90 -24.27
N PRO A 75 21.09 13.75 -25.12
CA PRO A 75 22.54 13.95 -25.11
C PRO A 75 23.10 14.42 -23.75
N ALA A 76 22.25 14.96 -22.87
CA ALA A 76 22.63 15.42 -21.54
C ALA A 76 22.46 14.34 -20.46
N THR A 77 21.75 13.24 -20.75
CA THR A 77 21.49 12.18 -19.77
C THR A 77 22.80 11.48 -19.38
N ARG A 78 23.20 11.63 -18.11
CA ARG A 78 24.41 11.00 -17.55
C ARG A 78 24.13 9.68 -16.85
N ALA A 79 22.95 9.54 -16.23
CA ALA A 79 22.55 8.35 -15.50
C ALA A 79 21.03 8.24 -15.39
N VAL A 80 20.55 7.00 -15.40
CA VAL A 80 19.15 6.68 -15.11
C VAL A 80 19.10 5.58 -14.06
N GLN A 81 18.38 5.81 -12.97
CA GLN A 81 17.97 4.75 -12.04
C GLN A 81 16.51 4.40 -12.24
N VAL A 82 16.18 3.12 -12.07
CA VAL A 82 14.80 2.66 -11.95
C VAL A 82 14.61 2.00 -10.59
N LEU A 83 13.48 2.28 -9.94
CA LEU A 83 13.13 1.68 -8.65
C LEU A 83 11.71 1.14 -8.67
N PRO A 84 11.52 -0.13 -9.04
CA PRO A 84 10.27 -0.79 -8.76
C PRO A 84 10.14 -1.03 -7.26
N ASN A 85 8.91 -0.87 -6.75
CA ASN A 85 8.59 -0.89 -5.33
C ASN A 85 9.12 -2.17 -4.69
N LYS A 86 10.03 -2.00 -3.71
CA LYS A 86 10.72 -3.08 -2.99
C LYS A 86 11.50 -4.08 -3.87
N LEU A 87 11.67 -3.82 -5.16
CA LEU A 87 12.56 -4.58 -6.05
C LEU A 87 13.93 -3.93 -6.19
N GLY A 88 14.02 -2.60 -6.19
CA GLY A 88 15.31 -1.91 -6.10
C GLY A 88 15.85 -1.88 -4.66
N ASP A 89 17.15 -2.08 -4.48
CA ASP A 89 17.80 -1.93 -3.16
C ASP A 89 18.26 -0.47 -2.97
N PRO A 90 17.61 0.34 -2.11
CA PRO A 90 18.02 1.73 -1.89
C PRO A 90 19.39 1.85 -1.22
N ARG A 91 19.96 0.79 -0.65
CA ARG A 91 21.30 0.76 -0.05
C ARG A 91 22.39 0.45 -1.07
N ASP A 92 22.03 -0.16 -2.20
CA ASP A 92 22.90 -0.33 -3.36
C ASP A 92 22.36 0.52 -4.54
N PRO A 93 22.54 1.85 -4.50
CA PRO A 93 22.05 2.72 -5.56
C PRO A 93 22.69 2.41 -6.92
N ALA A 94 23.93 1.89 -6.96
CA ALA A 94 24.60 1.53 -8.20
C ALA A 94 23.93 0.32 -8.88
N GLY A 95 23.49 -0.68 -8.11
CA GLY A 95 22.76 -1.85 -8.62
C GLY A 95 21.43 -1.52 -9.33
N ASN A 96 20.87 -0.33 -9.08
CA ASN A 96 19.62 0.16 -9.69
C ASN A 96 19.84 1.03 -10.94
N LEU A 97 21.09 1.21 -11.39
CA LEU A 97 21.38 1.94 -12.62
C LEU A 97 20.98 1.13 -13.85
N MET A 98 20.31 1.81 -14.77
CA MET A 98 20.03 1.31 -16.11
C MET A 98 21.30 1.30 -16.95
N GLU A 99 21.38 0.39 -17.91
CA GLU A 99 22.46 0.29 -18.87
C GLU A 99 22.14 1.12 -20.10
N HIS A 100 23.08 1.94 -20.54
CA HIS A 100 22.98 2.68 -21.80
C HIS A 100 23.43 1.79 -22.96
N LEU A 101 22.61 1.70 -23.99
CA LEU A 101 22.92 0.96 -25.21
C LEU A 101 23.80 1.83 -26.13
N PRO A 102 25.06 1.46 -26.38
CA PRO A 102 26.01 2.31 -27.10
C PRO A 102 25.52 2.74 -28.49
N GLY A 103 25.72 4.02 -28.82
CA GLY A 103 25.32 4.60 -30.11
C GLY A 103 23.83 4.87 -30.27
N THR A 104 23.03 4.72 -29.21
CA THR A 104 21.58 4.98 -29.21
C THR A 104 21.20 5.93 -28.06
N ASP A 105 19.93 6.30 -27.95
CA ASP A 105 19.35 6.98 -26.78
C ASP A 105 18.63 6.00 -25.84
N VAL A 106 18.83 4.69 -26.00
CA VAL A 106 18.13 3.64 -25.24
C VAL A 106 18.87 3.32 -23.95
N TRP A 107 18.16 3.47 -22.83
CA TRP A 107 18.56 2.94 -21.53
C TRP A 107 17.64 1.79 -21.14
N HIS A 108 18.18 0.70 -20.63
CA HIS A 108 17.40 -0.47 -20.23
C HIS A 108 17.81 -1.06 -18.89
N TRP A 109 16.85 -1.68 -18.20
CA TRP A 109 17.09 -2.48 -17.01
C TRP A 109 16.06 -3.60 -16.91
N THR A 110 16.52 -4.84 -16.78
CA THR A 110 15.66 -6.02 -16.91
C THR A 110 15.70 -6.88 -15.65
N LEU A 111 14.52 -7.24 -15.15
CA LEU A 111 14.34 -8.23 -14.09
C LEU A 111 13.66 -9.48 -14.63
N ARG A 112 14.00 -10.64 -14.06
CA ARG A 112 13.23 -11.87 -14.17
C ARG A 112 12.27 -11.95 -12.99
N LEU A 113 10.97 -11.90 -13.25
CA LEU A 113 9.91 -11.86 -12.23
C LEU A 113 8.85 -12.92 -12.48
N ARG A 114 8.27 -13.48 -11.40
CA ARG A 114 7.06 -14.30 -11.50
C ARG A 114 5.93 -13.51 -12.14
N HIS A 115 5.17 -14.14 -13.04
CA HIS A 115 4.15 -13.53 -13.88
C HIS A 115 2.89 -13.01 -13.16
N ASP A 116 2.80 -13.21 -11.85
CA ASP A 116 1.77 -12.70 -10.95
C ASP A 116 2.22 -11.45 -10.15
N TRP A 117 3.44 -10.94 -10.40
CA TRP A 117 3.94 -9.72 -9.77
C TRP A 117 3.19 -8.46 -10.22
N ARG A 118 3.03 -7.52 -9.28
CA ARG A 118 2.65 -6.14 -9.56
C ARG A 118 3.35 -5.16 -8.64
N GLY A 119 3.56 -3.95 -9.12
CA GLY A 119 4.12 -2.87 -8.32
C GLY A 119 4.25 -1.55 -9.07
N THR A 120 4.31 -0.48 -8.30
CA THR A 120 4.67 0.86 -8.76
C THR A 120 6.17 0.96 -8.98
N TYR A 121 6.60 1.90 -9.82
CA TYR A 121 8.00 2.20 -10.05
C TYR A 121 8.18 3.65 -10.48
N ASP A 122 9.39 4.17 -10.25
CA ASP A 122 9.82 5.49 -10.71
C ASP A 122 11.18 5.42 -11.36
N PHE A 123 11.42 6.37 -12.27
CA PHE A 123 12.76 6.69 -12.74
C PHE A 123 13.36 7.86 -11.98
N TYR A 124 14.68 7.90 -11.90
CA TYR A 124 15.45 9.04 -11.40
C TYR A 124 16.56 9.33 -12.39
N VAL A 125 16.54 10.53 -12.95
CA VAL A 125 17.29 10.85 -14.15
C VAL A 125 18.22 12.02 -13.88
N ASP A 126 19.50 11.80 -14.17
CA ASP A 126 20.49 12.86 -14.20
C ASP A 126 20.63 13.38 -15.63
N GLU A 127 20.17 14.60 -15.87
CA GLU A 127 20.23 15.29 -17.18
C GLU A 127 21.42 16.26 -17.27
N GLY A 128 22.48 16.01 -16.51
CA GLY A 128 23.71 16.81 -16.58
C GLY A 128 23.74 18.03 -15.67
N ASP A 129 22.65 18.33 -14.96
CA ASP A 129 22.48 19.50 -14.09
C ASP A 129 22.93 19.25 -12.64
N GLY A 130 23.31 18.02 -12.32
CA GLY A 130 23.67 17.58 -10.97
C GLY A 130 25.15 17.68 -10.61
N PRO A 131 25.47 17.41 -9.33
CA PRO A 131 26.85 17.20 -8.89
C PRO A 131 27.53 16.07 -9.68
N GLN A 132 28.86 16.04 -9.65
CA GLN A 132 29.62 14.99 -10.32
C GLN A 132 29.29 13.61 -9.75
N THR A 133 29.11 12.62 -10.61
CA THR A 133 28.87 11.23 -10.19
C THR A 133 29.99 10.75 -9.26
N GLY A 134 29.62 10.12 -8.15
CA GLY A 134 30.57 9.60 -7.15
C GLY A 134 30.88 10.55 -5.99
N THR A 135 30.44 11.81 -6.03
CA THR A 135 30.59 12.71 -4.86
C THR A 135 29.65 12.31 -3.73
N PRO A 136 30.01 12.59 -2.46
CA PRO A 136 29.07 12.48 -1.34
C PRO A 136 27.78 13.22 -1.64
N GLY A 137 26.63 12.58 -1.37
CA GLY A 137 25.31 13.17 -1.60
C GLY A 137 24.78 13.07 -3.04
N TYR A 138 25.55 12.59 -4.03
CA TYR A 138 25.07 12.42 -5.40
C TYR A 138 23.78 11.57 -5.46
N TRP A 139 23.76 10.45 -4.75
CA TRP A 139 22.57 9.58 -4.72
C TRP A 139 21.37 10.22 -4.03
N GLN A 140 21.60 11.00 -2.97
CA GLN A 140 20.53 11.75 -2.31
C GLN A 140 19.95 12.80 -3.26
N TRP A 141 20.80 13.50 -4.00
CA TRP A 141 20.38 14.43 -5.05
C TRP A 141 19.62 13.74 -6.17
N LEU A 142 20.13 12.62 -6.71
CA LEU A 142 19.48 11.90 -7.81
C LEU A 142 18.08 11.44 -7.42
N ARG A 143 17.87 11.02 -6.16
CA ARG A 143 16.54 10.66 -5.63
C ARG A 143 15.54 11.83 -5.57
N THR A 144 15.98 13.07 -5.79
CA THR A 144 15.09 14.21 -5.98
C THR A 144 14.70 14.43 -7.45
N ARG A 145 15.43 13.83 -8.40
CA ARG A 145 15.22 13.97 -9.86
C ARG A 145 14.28 12.91 -10.42
N ARG A 146 13.17 12.72 -9.72
CA ARG A 146 12.17 11.72 -10.05
C ARG A 146 11.48 12.04 -11.39
N ARG A 147 11.18 11.01 -12.18
CA ARG A 147 10.36 11.06 -13.40
C ARG A 147 9.39 9.87 -13.44
N PRO A 148 8.11 10.07 -13.80
CA PRO A 148 7.24 8.97 -14.18
C PRO A 148 7.74 8.34 -15.49
N ASP A 149 7.28 7.13 -15.80
CA ASP A 149 7.53 6.50 -17.09
C ASP A 149 6.70 7.20 -18.19
N PRO A 150 7.32 7.91 -19.14
CA PRO A 150 6.59 8.62 -20.20
C PRO A 150 5.92 7.67 -21.20
N HIS A 151 6.28 6.38 -21.19
CA HIS A 151 5.74 5.35 -22.05
C HIS A 151 4.69 4.49 -21.36
N ASN A 152 4.39 4.71 -20.07
CA ASN A 152 3.37 3.94 -19.36
C ASN A 152 2.18 4.83 -18.99
N PRO A 153 1.01 4.66 -19.66
CA PRO A 153 -0.18 5.42 -19.31
C PRO A 153 -0.80 5.01 -17.96
N ARG A 154 -0.38 3.85 -17.41
CA ARG A 154 -0.90 3.34 -16.14
C ARG A 154 -0.18 4.01 -14.98
N THR A 155 -0.92 4.84 -14.26
CA THR A 155 -0.39 5.55 -13.09
C THR A 155 -1.34 5.48 -11.90
N LEU A 156 -0.79 5.68 -10.71
CA LEU A 156 -1.54 5.92 -9.48
C LEU A 156 -1.20 7.29 -8.92
N PRO A 157 -2.16 7.99 -8.30
CA PRO A 157 -1.87 9.22 -7.59
C PRO A 157 -0.95 8.93 -6.41
N ARG A 158 -0.20 9.94 -5.99
CA ARG A 158 0.50 9.92 -4.71
C ARG A 158 -0.44 10.35 -3.59
N ARG A 159 -0.08 9.99 -2.35
CA ARG A 159 -0.86 10.39 -1.18
C ARG A 159 -0.93 11.90 -0.98
N TRP A 160 0.23 12.56 -0.95
CA TRP A 160 0.31 13.99 -0.68
C TRP A 160 0.55 14.75 -1.98
N SER A 161 1.78 15.16 -2.25
CA SER A 161 2.14 15.94 -3.44
C SER A 161 3.06 15.18 -4.39
N GLY A 162 3.05 15.59 -5.66
CA GLY A 162 3.97 15.15 -6.70
C GLY A 162 3.28 14.37 -7.82
N ASP A 163 4.00 14.17 -8.91
CA ASP A 163 3.44 13.50 -10.09
C ASP A 163 2.98 12.08 -9.77
N PRO A 164 1.93 11.57 -10.46
CA PRO A 164 1.51 10.18 -10.38
C PRO A 164 2.70 9.22 -10.54
N VAL A 165 2.59 8.05 -9.92
CA VAL A 165 3.58 6.98 -10.01
C VAL A 165 3.16 5.96 -11.06
N SER A 166 4.08 5.57 -11.94
CA SER A 166 3.83 4.53 -12.94
C SER A 166 3.73 3.17 -12.26
N TYR A 167 2.94 2.26 -12.82
CA TYR A 167 2.85 0.91 -12.29
C TYR A 167 2.76 -0.17 -13.35
N ALA A 168 3.18 -1.37 -12.97
CA ALA A 168 3.11 -2.55 -13.80
C ALA A 168 2.35 -3.67 -13.08
N GLU A 169 1.56 -4.39 -13.86
CA GLU A 169 0.87 -5.62 -13.48
C GLU A 169 1.21 -6.64 -14.54
N LEU A 170 1.78 -7.77 -14.14
CA LEU A 170 2.12 -8.86 -15.05
C LEU A 170 0.88 -9.70 -15.38
N PRO A 171 0.92 -10.57 -16.42
CA PRO A 171 -0.29 -11.16 -17.00
C PRO A 171 -1.20 -11.93 -16.04
N ALA A 172 -0.65 -12.54 -14.99
CA ALA A 172 -1.42 -13.27 -13.96
C ALA A 172 -1.53 -12.52 -12.63
N ALA A 173 -1.10 -11.25 -12.58
CA ALA A 173 -1.26 -10.45 -11.37
C ALA A 173 -2.74 -10.23 -11.07
N PRO A 174 -3.15 -10.21 -9.78
CA PRO A 174 -4.54 -9.94 -9.43
C PRO A 174 -4.97 -8.57 -9.98
N ARG A 175 -6.10 -8.56 -10.70
CA ARG A 175 -6.62 -7.34 -11.34
C ARG A 175 -7.49 -6.54 -10.38
N ALA A 176 -7.27 -5.24 -10.30
CA ALA A 176 -8.09 -4.31 -9.53
C ALA A 176 -9.41 -3.92 -10.24
N VAL A 177 -10.17 -4.91 -10.74
CA VAL A 177 -11.39 -4.67 -11.55
C VAL A 177 -12.48 -3.92 -10.78
N ASP A 178 -12.60 -4.19 -9.48
CA ASP A 178 -13.62 -3.58 -8.61
C ASP A 178 -13.42 -2.07 -8.41
N TRP A 179 -12.29 -1.52 -8.84
CA TRP A 179 -12.00 -0.09 -8.71
C TRP A 179 -12.41 0.73 -9.93
N GLN A 180 -12.89 0.07 -10.99
CA GLN A 180 -13.33 0.75 -12.20
C GLN A 180 -14.82 1.10 -12.07
N PRO A 181 -15.23 2.32 -12.42
CA PRO A 181 -16.65 2.66 -12.49
C PRO A 181 -17.37 1.74 -13.47
N ARG A 182 -18.46 1.10 -13.02
CA ARG A 182 -19.28 0.22 -13.87
C ARG A 182 -20.62 0.91 -14.19
N PRO A 183 -21.08 0.87 -15.46
CA PRO A 183 -22.41 1.37 -15.81
C PRO A 183 -23.51 0.66 -15.03
N GLY A 184 -24.51 1.42 -14.55
CA GLY A 184 -25.69 0.86 -13.86
C GLY A 184 -25.50 0.52 -12.38
N VAL A 185 -24.27 0.61 -11.84
CA VAL A 185 -24.02 0.42 -10.40
C VAL A 185 -24.48 1.67 -9.65
N PRO A 186 -25.41 1.55 -8.67
CA PRO A 186 -25.80 2.66 -7.81
C PRO A 186 -24.59 3.23 -7.06
N ARG A 187 -24.53 4.55 -6.95
CA ARG A 187 -23.40 5.24 -6.32
C ARG A 187 -23.75 5.72 -4.93
N GLY A 188 -22.86 5.47 -3.99
CA GLY A 188 -22.87 6.08 -2.68
C GLY A 188 -22.52 7.56 -2.73
N ARG A 189 -22.69 8.22 -1.59
CA ARG A 189 -22.38 9.63 -1.41
C ARG A 189 -21.14 9.77 -0.54
N VAL A 190 -20.20 10.62 -0.97
CA VAL A 190 -19.04 11.00 -0.16
C VAL A 190 -19.17 12.47 0.24
N ALA A 191 -19.01 12.74 1.53
CA ALA A 191 -18.92 14.10 2.05
C ALA A 191 -17.70 14.24 2.99
N ALA A 192 -17.01 15.38 2.89
CA ALA A 192 -15.95 15.72 3.83
C ALA A 192 -16.53 16.48 5.02
N HIS A 193 -16.09 16.13 6.22
CA HIS A 193 -16.52 16.74 7.47
C HIS A 193 -15.33 17.07 8.35
N ASP A 194 -15.40 18.17 9.09
CA ASP A 194 -14.48 18.44 10.18
C ASP A 194 -15.09 17.86 11.48
N VAL A 195 -14.41 16.85 12.04
CA VAL A 195 -14.81 16.13 13.24
C VAL A 195 -13.97 16.65 14.41
N PRO A 196 -14.57 16.98 15.57
CA PRO A 196 -13.79 17.31 16.77
C PRO A 196 -12.80 16.18 17.08
N ASP A 197 -11.55 16.55 17.35
CA ASP A 197 -10.49 15.62 17.70
C ASP A 197 -9.89 16.10 19.01
N ARG A 198 -10.59 15.85 20.11
CA ARG A 198 -10.23 16.38 21.43
C ARG A 198 -9.05 15.62 22.01
N ASP A 199 -8.99 14.31 21.77
CA ASP A 199 -7.96 13.44 22.32
C ASP A 199 -6.58 13.69 21.69
N THR A 200 -6.52 14.03 20.40
CA THR A 200 -5.23 14.34 19.75
C THR A 200 -5.06 15.84 19.48
N GLY A 201 -6.11 16.64 19.62
CA GLY A 201 -6.12 18.10 19.60
C GLY A 201 -6.66 18.71 18.30
N GLY A 202 -7.70 19.55 18.42
CA GLY A 202 -8.26 20.35 17.33
C GLY A 202 -9.47 19.70 16.64
N SER A 203 -9.40 19.62 15.32
CA SER A 203 -10.40 18.97 14.48
C SER A 203 -9.71 18.21 13.36
N ARG A 204 -10.29 17.09 12.96
CA ARG A 204 -9.77 16.24 11.89
C ARG A 204 -10.77 16.16 10.74
N ARG A 205 -10.25 16.30 9.52
CA ARG A 205 -11.05 16.03 8.33
C ARG A 205 -11.33 14.53 8.22
N VAL A 206 -12.58 14.19 7.96
CA VAL A 206 -13.04 12.83 7.73
C VAL A 206 -13.89 12.82 6.47
N TRP A 207 -13.55 11.96 5.51
CA TRP A 207 -14.48 11.63 4.43
C TRP A 207 -15.44 10.56 4.94
N MET A 208 -16.73 10.83 4.88
CA MET A 208 -17.79 9.88 5.19
C MET A 208 -18.40 9.40 3.87
N TYR A 209 -18.34 8.10 3.64
CA TYR A 209 -19.05 7.43 2.55
C TYR A 209 -20.35 6.83 3.11
N GLU A 210 -21.46 7.18 2.45
CA GLU A 210 -22.79 6.64 2.68
C GLU A 210 -23.15 5.73 1.50
N PRO A 211 -23.50 4.45 1.74
CA PRO A 211 -23.78 3.53 0.65
C PRO A 211 -25.13 3.85 -0.01
N PRO A 212 -25.35 3.45 -1.27
CA PRO A 212 -26.70 3.42 -1.81
C PRO A 212 -27.54 2.41 -1.01
N LEU A 213 -28.65 2.87 -0.44
CA LEU A 213 -29.55 2.02 0.36
C LEU A 213 -30.74 1.56 -0.49
N PRO A 214 -31.10 0.26 -0.45
CA PRO A 214 -32.36 -0.21 -1.02
C PRO A 214 -33.56 0.42 -0.32
N ASP A 215 -34.66 0.60 -1.04
CA ASP A 215 -35.93 1.04 -0.48
C ASP A 215 -36.37 0.12 0.66
N GLY A 216 -36.72 0.71 1.81
CA GLY A 216 -37.16 -0.04 3.00
C GLY A 216 -36.04 -0.62 3.87
N HIS A 217 -34.77 -0.24 3.66
CA HIS A 217 -33.70 -0.61 4.59
C HIS A 217 -33.96 -0.05 6.00
N THR A 218 -34.11 -0.93 6.99
CA THR A 218 -34.43 -0.56 8.39
C THR A 218 -33.38 -1.00 9.42
N GLY A 219 -32.29 -1.62 8.96
CA GLY A 219 -31.19 -2.08 9.82
C GLY A 219 -30.17 -1.00 10.12
N ASP A 220 -29.34 -1.25 11.12
CA ASP A 220 -28.11 -0.49 11.30
C ASP A 220 -27.03 -0.95 10.31
N LEU A 221 -26.13 -0.04 9.95
CA LEU A 221 -25.09 -0.26 8.93
C LEU A 221 -23.77 -0.67 9.59
N PRO A 222 -23.06 -1.69 9.07
CA PRO A 222 -21.67 -1.95 9.42
C PRO A 222 -20.81 -0.70 9.21
N VAL A 223 -19.72 -0.59 9.95
CA VAL A 223 -18.80 0.55 9.86
C VAL A 223 -17.41 0.10 9.45
N LEU A 224 -16.84 0.79 8.47
CA LEU A 224 -15.42 0.72 8.14
C LEU A 224 -14.74 2.02 8.56
N VAL A 225 -13.78 1.96 9.48
CA VAL A 225 -12.82 3.05 9.72
C VAL A 225 -11.57 2.75 8.90
N LEU A 226 -11.35 3.50 7.81
CA LEU A 226 -10.21 3.30 6.91
C LEU A 226 -9.20 4.44 7.10
N LEU A 227 -8.09 4.12 7.76
CA LEU A 227 -7.03 5.07 8.06
C LEU A 227 -6.34 5.56 6.78
N ASP A 228 -5.66 6.71 6.88
CA ASP A 228 -5.07 7.40 5.73
C ASP A 228 -6.10 7.84 4.70
N GLY A 229 -7.18 8.42 5.24
CA GLY A 229 -8.40 8.71 4.50
C GLY A 229 -8.16 9.55 3.26
N GLU A 230 -7.27 10.54 3.33
CA GLU A 230 -6.97 11.46 2.23
C GLU A 230 -6.48 10.74 0.97
N HIS A 231 -5.81 9.59 1.14
CA HIS A 231 -5.34 8.82 0.01
C HIS A 231 -6.39 7.89 -0.54
N TRP A 232 -7.15 7.22 0.33
CA TRP A 232 -8.24 6.34 -0.11
C TRP A 232 -9.37 7.14 -0.77
N GLN A 233 -9.65 8.33 -0.24
CA GLN A 233 -10.63 9.28 -0.76
C GLN A 233 -10.15 10.73 -0.52
N PRO A 234 -10.00 11.57 -1.55
CA PRO A 234 -10.46 11.36 -2.92
C PRO A 234 -9.45 10.69 -3.86
N ASN A 235 -8.18 10.54 -3.46
CA ASN A 235 -7.11 10.24 -4.42
C ASN A 235 -7.30 8.89 -5.15
N LEU A 236 -7.53 7.79 -4.42
CA LEU A 236 -7.70 6.45 -5.03
C LEU A 236 -9.15 6.10 -5.39
N GLY A 237 -10.12 6.90 -4.96
CA GLY A 237 -11.54 6.72 -5.30
C GLY A 237 -12.18 5.46 -4.69
N VAL A 238 -11.87 5.15 -3.41
CA VAL A 238 -12.38 3.95 -2.71
C VAL A 238 -13.90 3.83 -2.71
N ALA A 239 -14.65 4.94 -2.83
CA ALA A 239 -16.10 4.89 -2.99
C ALA A 239 -16.54 3.98 -4.16
N THR A 240 -15.80 3.99 -5.28
CA THR A 240 -16.10 3.12 -6.44
C THR A 240 -15.92 1.65 -6.10
N LEU A 241 -14.89 1.31 -5.29
CA LEU A 241 -14.72 -0.05 -4.79
C LEU A 241 -15.93 -0.47 -3.95
N LEU A 242 -16.32 0.37 -2.99
CA LEU A 242 -17.42 0.06 -2.07
C LEU A 242 -18.75 -0.07 -2.82
N ASP A 243 -19.04 0.83 -3.77
CA ASP A 243 -20.21 0.76 -4.65
C ASP A 243 -20.27 -0.58 -5.39
N ASN A 244 -19.15 -0.99 -5.99
CA ASN A 244 -19.09 -2.22 -6.76
C ASN A 244 -19.24 -3.48 -5.88
N LEU A 245 -18.56 -3.53 -4.73
CA LEU A 245 -18.68 -4.66 -3.81
C LEU A 245 -20.09 -4.79 -3.21
N VAL A 246 -20.75 -3.66 -2.91
CA VAL A 246 -22.13 -3.65 -2.42
C VAL A 246 -23.10 -4.09 -3.52
N ALA A 247 -22.95 -3.57 -4.73
CA ALA A 247 -23.82 -3.94 -5.86
C ALA A 247 -23.71 -5.43 -6.24
N ASP A 248 -22.52 -6.02 -6.08
CA ASP A 248 -22.30 -7.45 -6.32
C ASP A 248 -22.73 -8.34 -5.14
N GLY A 249 -23.22 -7.74 -4.04
CA GLY A 249 -23.61 -8.46 -2.83
C GLY A 249 -22.44 -9.12 -2.09
N ARG A 250 -21.20 -8.75 -2.42
CA ARG A 250 -19.97 -9.30 -1.79
C ARG A 250 -19.72 -8.73 -0.40
N ILE A 251 -20.24 -7.53 -0.13
CA ILE A 251 -20.32 -6.94 1.22
C ILE A 251 -21.72 -6.33 1.42
N PRO A 252 -22.24 -6.28 2.66
CA PRO A 252 -23.43 -5.50 2.95
C PRO A 252 -23.20 -4.00 2.71
N PRO A 253 -24.26 -3.20 2.43
CA PRO A 253 -24.17 -1.75 2.50
C PRO A 253 -23.56 -1.31 3.84
N LEU A 254 -22.52 -0.48 3.80
CA LEU A 254 -21.77 -0.04 4.99
C LEU A 254 -21.48 1.47 4.94
N VAL A 255 -21.32 2.08 6.12
CA VAL A 255 -20.76 3.43 6.24
C VAL A 255 -19.24 3.31 6.34
N ALA A 256 -18.50 4.10 5.55
CA ALA A 256 -17.05 4.20 5.71
C ALA A 256 -16.65 5.59 6.23
N LEU A 257 -15.79 5.62 7.24
CA LEU A 257 -15.24 6.80 7.89
C LEU A 257 -13.74 6.81 7.60
N LEU A 258 -13.27 7.83 6.91
CA LEU A 258 -11.90 7.92 6.40
C LEU A 258 -11.21 9.13 7.02
N PRO A 259 -10.63 9.02 8.23
CA PRO A 259 -9.94 10.13 8.88
C PRO A 259 -8.63 10.47 8.16
N GLU A 260 -8.41 11.76 7.96
CA GLU A 260 -7.18 12.31 7.38
C GLU A 260 -5.99 12.11 8.32
N SER A 261 -4.84 11.75 7.76
CA SER A 261 -3.56 11.62 8.49
C SER A 261 -2.77 12.93 8.61
N VAL A 262 -3.28 14.00 8.00
CA VAL A 262 -2.78 15.39 7.97
C VAL A 262 -1.47 15.53 7.22
N ASP A 263 -0.38 15.04 7.80
CA ASP A 263 0.96 15.05 7.23
C ASP A 263 1.79 13.87 7.76
N ALA A 264 3.06 13.79 7.35
CA ALA A 264 3.93 12.70 7.75
C ALA A 264 4.18 12.67 9.26
N ASP A 265 4.42 13.82 9.89
CA ASP A 265 4.79 13.90 11.30
C ASP A 265 3.60 13.59 12.20
N ARG A 266 2.42 14.14 11.87
CA ARG A 266 1.17 13.84 12.56
C ARG A 266 0.80 12.37 12.40
N ARG A 267 0.96 11.80 11.21
CA ARG A 267 0.72 10.37 10.99
C ARG A 267 1.60 9.50 11.90
N TRP A 268 2.89 9.81 12.02
CA TRP A 268 3.79 9.10 12.94
C TRP A 268 3.37 9.29 14.40
N ALA A 269 3.04 10.52 14.77
CA ALA A 269 2.59 10.85 16.11
C ALA A 269 1.33 10.06 16.49
N ASP A 270 0.35 9.93 15.60
CA ASP A 270 -0.95 9.29 15.87
C ASP A 270 -0.90 7.76 15.74
N MET A 271 -0.21 7.22 14.72
CA MET A 271 -0.35 5.81 14.31
C MET A 271 0.69 4.85 14.93
N THR A 272 1.54 5.33 15.84
CA THR A 272 2.51 4.51 16.59
C THR A 272 1.93 4.02 17.92
N CYS A 273 0.83 3.26 17.83
CA CYS A 273 0.13 2.69 18.98
C CYS A 273 -0.31 3.72 20.04
N ARG A 274 -0.72 4.92 19.62
CA ARG A 274 -1.17 5.96 20.56
C ARG A 274 -2.54 5.65 21.15
N PRO A 275 -2.69 5.65 22.49
CA PRO A 275 -3.99 5.54 23.13
C PRO A 275 -4.92 6.69 22.76
N GLU A 276 -4.39 7.91 22.63
CA GLU A 276 -5.19 9.10 22.35
C GLU A 276 -5.86 9.03 20.97
N PHE A 277 -5.13 8.57 19.95
CA PHE A 277 -5.70 8.39 18.62
C PHE A 277 -6.69 7.22 18.58
N ALA A 278 -6.43 6.12 19.30
CA ALA A 278 -7.38 5.03 19.43
C ALA A 278 -8.70 5.48 20.11
N ALA A 279 -8.61 6.33 21.13
CA ALA A 279 -9.75 6.94 21.80
C ALA A 279 -10.55 7.87 20.88
N PHE A 280 -9.88 8.75 20.12
CA PHE A 280 -10.52 9.55 19.07
C PHE A 280 -11.36 8.67 18.11
N LEU A 281 -10.80 7.57 17.61
CA LEU A 281 -11.51 6.68 16.70
C LEU A 281 -12.72 6.00 17.37
N ALA A 282 -12.59 5.54 18.62
CA ALA A 282 -13.61 4.75 19.32
C ALA A 282 -14.74 5.58 19.96
N ASP A 283 -14.35 6.73 20.53
CA ASP A 283 -15.14 7.49 21.49
C ASP A 283 -15.56 8.87 20.97
N GLU A 284 -14.91 9.38 19.90
CA GLU A 284 -15.32 10.61 19.22
C GLU A 284 -15.91 10.32 17.84
N LEU A 285 -15.16 9.63 16.98
CA LEU A 285 -15.51 9.41 15.57
C LEU A 285 -16.74 8.50 15.40
N LEU A 286 -16.78 7.33 16.06
CA LEU A 286 -17.93 6.43 15.98
C LEU A 286 -19.22 7.06 16.54
N PRO A 287 -19.23 7.72 17.73
CA PRO A 287 -20.39 8.47 18.19
C PRO A 287 -20.81 9.62 17.27
N TRP A 288 -19.84 10.33 16.68
CA TRP A 288 -20.12 11.39 15.72
C TRP A 288 -20.88 10.87 14.49
N ALA A 289 -20.52 9.68 13.99
CA ALA A 289 -21.22 9.02 12.88
C ALA A 289 -22.61 8.52 13.30
N ALA A 290 -22.73 7.93 14.50
CA ALA A 290 -24.00 7.44 15.04
C ALA A 290 -25.04 8.53 15.30
N ALA A 291 -24.62 9.78 15.47
CA ALA A 291 -25.52 10.92 15.57
C ALA A 291 -26.11 11.35 14.21
N ARG A 292 -25.63 10.81 13.09
CA ARG A 292 -26.01 11.18 11.71
C ARG A 292 -26.65 10.05 10.94
N LEU A 293 -26.18 8.83 11.16
CA LEU A 293 -26.59 7.62 10.43
C LEU A 293 -26.86 6.48 11.40
N PRO A 294 -27.74 5.52 11.04
CA PRO A 294 -28.00 4.34 11.86
C PRO A 294 -26.81 3.36 11.75
N VAL A 295 -25.67 3.68 12.36
CA VAL A 295 -24.50 2.80 12.35
C VAL A 295 -24.55 1.79 13.49
N THR A 296 -23.95 0.63 13.26
CA THR A 296 -23.91 -0.47 14.23
C THR A 296 -23.17 -0.10 15.51
N LYS A 297 -23.64 -0.67 16.63
CA LYS A 297 -22.90 -0.71 17.90
C LYS A 297 -22.24 -2.07 18.15
N ASP A 298 -22.54 -3.06 17.32
CA ASP A 298 -21.94 -4.39 17.40
C ASP A 298 -20.49 -4.35 16.87
N PRO A 299 -19.47 -4.58 17.72
CA PRO A 299 -18.07 -4.57 17.29
C PRO A 299 -17.78 -5.60 16.20
N ALA A 300 -18.50 -6.73 16.14
CA ALA A 300 -18.31 -7.74 15.11
C ALA A 300 -18.64 -7.24 13.69
N ARG A 301 -19.33 -6.09 13.58
CA ARG A 301 -19.69 -5.42 12.32
C ARG A 301 -18.95 -4.08 12.13
N THR A 302 -17.92 -3.84 12.95
CA THR A 302 -17.06 -2.67 12.83
C THR A 302 -15.64 -3.12 12.50
N VAL A 303 -15.12 -2.61 11.38
CA VAL A 303 -13.77 -2.87 10.88
C VAL A 303 -12.93 -1.62 11.05
N VAL A 304 -11.74 -1.74 11.64
CA VAL A 304 -10.67 -0.74 11.51
C VAL A 304 -9.62 -1.28 10.55
N ALA A 305 -9.27 -0.48 9.55
CA ALA A 305 -8.41 -0.87 8.44
C ALA A 305 -7.28 0.12 8.22
N GLY A 306 -6.09 -0.36 7.87
CA GLY A 306 -4.98 0.51 7.52
C GLY A 306 -3.76 -0.21 6.95
N GLN A 307 -2.86 0.60 6.40
CA GLN A 307 -1.66 0.14 5.70
C GLN A 307 -0.41 0.65 6.40
N SER A 308 0.68 -0.13 6.44
CA SER A 308 1.94 0.33 7.06
C SER A 308 1.73 0.71 8.54
N LEU A 309 2.04 1.96 8.94
CA LEU A 309 1.67 2.47 10.27
C LEU A 309 0.17 2.41 10.54
N GLY A 310 -0.68 2.67 9.53
CA GLY A 310 -2.12 2.49 9.66
C GLY A 310 -2.48 1.04 9.99
N GLY A 311 -1.74 0.06 9.48
CA GLY A 311 -1.96 -1.36 9.83
C GLY A 311 -1.59 -1.68 11.27
N LEU A 312 -0.47 -1.13 11.75
CA LEU A 312 -0.07 -1.20 13.16
C LEU A 312 -1.12 -0.54 14.06
N CYS A 313 -1.57 0.66 13.68
CA CYS A 313 -2.59 1.43 14.39
C CYS A 313 -3.94 0.71 14.40
N ALA A 314 -4.38 0.13 13.29
CA ALA A 314 -5.64 -0.62 13.21
C ALA A 314 -5.63 -1.81 14.18
N ALA A 315 -4.56 -2.59 14.21
CA ALA A 315 -4.40 -3.69 15.17
C ALA A 315 -4.41 -3.18 16.62
N HIS A 316 -3.65 -2.12 16.92
CA HIS A 316 -3.62 -1.51 18.24
C HIS A 316 -5.00 -0.99 18.68
N THR A 317 -5.71 -0.27 17.82
CA THR A 317 -7.03 0.29 18.09
C THR A 317 -8.05 -0.82 18.38
N ALA A 318 -8.05 -1.89 17.59
CA ALA A 318 -8.94 -3.03 17.85
C ALA A 318 -8.64 -3.72 19.20
N LEU A 319 -7.36 -3.85 19.56
CA LEU A 319 -6.95 -4.44 20.84
C LEU A 319 -7.25 -3.53 22.05
N SER A 320 -7.23 -2.22 21.85
CA SER A 320 -7.46 -1.20 22.89
C SER A 320 -8.95 -0.91 23.10
N ALA A 321 -9.76 -1.02 22.04
CA ALA A 321 -11.21 -0.79 22.09
C ALA A 321 -12.02 -1.96 21.48
N PRO A 322 -11.88 -3.20 21.97
CA PRO A 322 -12.52 -4.38 21.39
C PRO A 322 -14.06 -4.37 21.49
N GLY A 323 -14.62 -3.58 22.41
CA GLY A 323 -16.06 -3.34 22.49
C GLY A 323 -16.61 -2.44 21.39
N ARG A 324 -15.74 -1.86 20.55
CA ARG A 324 -16.10 -0.96 19.43
C ARG A 324 -15.61 -1.50 18.10
N PHE A 325 -14.45 -2.15 18.08
CA PHE A 325 -13.81 -2.71 16.89
C PHE A 325 -13.56 -4.20 17.09
N GLY A 326 -14.37 -5.05 16.46
CA GLY A 326 -14.21 -6.51 16.49
C GLY A 326 -13.38 -7.07 15.35
N ASN A 327 -13.01 -6.24 14.37
CA ASN A 327 -12.23 -6.66 13.21
C ASN A 327 -11.12 -5.67 12.89
N ALA A 328 -9.90 -6.17 12.69
CA ALA A 328 -8.73 -5.42 12.24
C ALA A 328 -8.28 -5.93 10.86
N LEU A 329 -8.37 -5.07 9.85
CA LEU A 329 -7.83 -5.31 8.52
C LEU A 329 -6.46 -4.65 8.39
N VAL A 330 -5.41 -5.45 8.33
CA VAL A 330 -4.03 -4.99 8.42
C VAL A 330 -3.28 -5.32 7.14
N GLN A 331 -2.81 -4.30 6.45
CA GLN A 331 -2.06 -4.43 5.20
C GLN A 331 -0.64 -3.94 5.40
N SER A 332 0.34 -4.82 5.23
CA SER A 332 1.76 -4.51 5.37
C SER A 332 2.08 -3.75 6.66
N GLY A 333 1.44 -4.14 7.76
CA GLY A 333 1.52 -3.43 9.04
C GLY A 333 2.94 -3.29 9.55
N SER A 334 3.30 -2.12 10.10
CA SER A 334 4.64 -1.81 10.59
C SER A 334 4.96 -2.47 11.94
N PHE A 335 4.74 -3.79 12.05
CA PHE A 335 4.98 -4.55 13.30
C PHE A 335 6.44 -4.69 13.67
N TRP A 336 7.38 -4.30 12.81
CA TRP A 336 8.78 -4.12 13.19
C TRP A 336 8.97 -2.98 14.19
N TRP A 337 8.01 -2.05 14.32
CA TRP A 337 8.13 -0.87 15.17
C TRP A 337 8.19 -1.24 16.66
N PRO A 338 8.98 -0.52 17.47
CA PRO A 338 9.95 0.52 17.10
C PRO A 338 11.25 -0.02 16.48
N ASP A 339 11.98 0.82 15.74
CA ASP A 339 13.37 0.53 15.36
C ASP A 339 14.30 0.73 16.57
N GLY A 340 14.74 -0.36 17.19
CA GLY A 340 15.65 -0.34 18.34
C GLY A 340 15.14 -1.15 19.54
N PRO A 341 15.49 -0.74 20.79
CA PRO A 341 15.01 -1.42 21.99
C PRO A 341 13.48 -1.52 22.03
N GLY A 342 12.97 -2.70 22.36
CA GLY A 342 11.54 -2.97 22.38
C GLY A 342 10.91 -3.16 21.00
N ALA A 343 11.70 -3.42 19.95
CA ALA A 343 11.21 -3.76 18.62
C ALA A 343 10.11 -4.82 18.66
N GLU A 344 9.17 -4.71 17.72
CA GLU A 344 7.98 -5.56 17.66
C GLU A 344 7.09 -5.47 18.91
N TRP A 345 7.05 -4.28 19.49
CA TRP A 345 6.38 -4.01 20.76
C TRP A 345 4.93 -4.52 20.77
N LEU A 346 4.15 -4.24 19.72
CA LEU A 346 2.74 -4.65 19.68
C LEU A 346 2.60 -6.18 19.60
N THR A 347 3.48 -6.85 18.86
CA THR A 347 3.53 -8.32 18.81
C THR A 347 3.82 -8.90 20.18
N GLU A 348 4.77 -8.34 20.92
CA GLU A 348 5.07 -8.75 22.30
C GLU A 348 3.86 -8.53 23.24
N GLN A 349 3.13 -7.42 23.11
CA GLN A 349 1.92 -7.18 23.90
C GLN A 349 0.83 -8.21 23.60
N ILE A 350 0.63 -8.57 22.32
CA ILE A 350 -0.33 -9.61 21.92
C ILE A 350 0.03 -10.95 22.55
N GLY A 351 1.30 -11.35 22.51
CA GLY A 351 1.75 -12.63 23.07
C GLY A 351 1.66 -12.73 24.60
N ARG A 352 1.65 -11.60 25.31
CA ARG A 352 1.49 -11.54 26.78
C ARG A 352 0.04 -11.41 27.23
N GLY A 353 -0.82 -10.86 26.38
CA GLY A 353 -2.22 -10.61 26.71
C GLY A 353 -3.10 -11.85 26.53
N PRO A 354 -4.26 -11.91 27.21
CA PRO A 354 -5.26 -12.92 26.89
C PRO A 354 -5.88 -12.65 25.51
N ARG A 355 -6.39 -13.72 24.86
CA ARG A 355 -7.24 -13.59 23.68
C ARG A 355 -8.45 -12.70 24.00
N ILE A 356 -8.70 -11.71 23.15
CA ILE A 356 -9.91 -10.86 23.18
C ILE A 356 -10.70 -11.04 21.87
N PRO A 357 -12.00 -10.69 21.82
CA PRO A 357 -12.86 -10.98 20.67
C PRO A 357 -12.60 -10.03 19.49
N VAL A 358 -11.39 -10.08 18.94
CA VAL A 358 -10.96 -9.33 17.75
C VAL A 358 -10.48 -10.33 16.69
N ARG A 359 -10.97 -10.18 15.47
CA ARG A 359 -10.51 -10.92 14.30
C ARG A 359 -9.46 -10.11 13.56
N PHE A 360 -8.39 -10.77 13.11
CA PHE A 360 -7.32 -10.15 12.34
C PHE A 360 -7.31 -10.70 10.91
N ARG A 361 -7.37 -9.81 9.91
CA ARG A 361 -7.04 -10.13 8.52
C ARG A 361 -5.73 -9.45 8.16
N LEU A 362 -4.68 -10.23 7.96
CA LEU A 362 -3.32 -9.76 7.71
C LEU A 362 -2.91 -10.02 6.26
N SER A 363 -2.36 -9.02 5.56
CA SER A 363 -1.79 -9.18 4.21
C SER A 363 -0.41 -8.51 4.12
N PHE A 364 0.58 -9.14 3.48
CA PHE A 364 1.95 -8.60 3.37
C PHE A 364 2.57 -8.92 2.00
N GLY A 365 3.37 -8.00 1.46
CA GLY A 365 4.09 -8.23 0.21
C GLY A 365 5.33 -9.11 0.41
N GLU A 366 5.50 -10.10 -0.48
CA GLU A 366 6.67 -10.99 -0.51
C GLU A 366 8.00 -10.22 -0.61
N GLN A 367 8.00 -9.02 -1.20
CA GLN A 367 9.22 -8.22 -1.36
C GLN A 367 9.51 -7.28 -0.19
N GLU A 368 8.72 -7.29 0.88
CA GLU A 368 8.90 -6.42 2.03
C GLU A 368 9.93 -6.95 3.03
N TRP A 369 11.22 -7.03 2.66
CA TRP A 369 12.26 -7.70 3.46
C TRP A 369 12.42 -7.21 4.91
N VAL A 370 11.97 -6.00 5.24
CA VAL A 370 11.93 -5.48 6.62
C VAL A 370 10.64 -5.88 7.35
N ALA A 371 9.48 -5.76 6.69
CA ALA A 371 8.19 -5.97 7.35
C ALA A 371 7.79 -7.46 7.39
N LEU A 372 8.12 -8.22 6.35
CA LEU A 372 7.69 -9.61 6.20
C LEU A 372 8.20 -10.54 7.33
N PRO A 373 9.46 -10.47 7.78
CA PRO A 373 9.89 -11.28 8.92
C PRO A 373 9.11 -10.97 10.21
N ALA A 374 8.85 -9.69 10.49
CA ALA A 374 8.06 -9.27 11.65
C ALA A 374 6.59 -9.72 11.52
N ALA A 375 6.04 -9.69 10.30
CA ALA A 375 4.70 -10.15 10.00
C ALA A 375 4.53 -11.66 10.24
N ARG A 376 5.51 -12.47 9.83
CA ARG A 376 5.51 -13.92 10.07
C ARG A 376 5.57 -14.23 11.58
N ARG A 377 6.39 -13.50 12.35
CA ARG A 377 6.41 -13.59 13.82
C ARG A 377 5.10 -13.17 14.47
N LEU A 378 4.44 -12.13 13.95
CA LEU A 378 3.10 -11.75 14.40
C LEU A 378 2.09 -12.86 14.15
N ARG A 379 2.06 -13.44 12.96
CA ARG A 379 1.19 -14.58 12.62
C ARG A 379 1.37 -15.72 13.62
N ASP A 380 2.61 -16.11 13.88
CA ASP A 380 2.92 -17.20 14.80
C ASP A 380 2.52 -16.86 16.24
N THR A 381 2.70 -15.59 16.63
CA THR A 381 2.30 -15.07 17.95
C THR A 381 0.78 -15.06 18.12
N LEU A 382 0.03 -14.63 17.11
CA LEU A 382 -1.44 -14.66 17.12
C LEU A 382 -1.96 -16.09 17.26
N ALA A 383 -1.39 -17.03 16.51
CA ALA A 383 -1.73 -18.44 16.61
C ALA A 383 -1.46 -18.99 18.03
N ALA A 384 -0.28 -18.69 18.59
CA ALA A 384 0.09 -19.10 19.95
C ALA A 384 -0.80 -18.46 21.03
N ALA A 385 -1.29 -17.23 20.80
CA ALA A 385 -2.20 -16.52 21.68
C ALA A 385 -3.69 -16.92 21.51
N GLY A 386 -4.00 -17.90 20.66
CA GLY A 386 -5.35 -18.45 20.48
C GLY A 386 -6.22 -17.73 19.44
N TYR A 387 -5.67 -16.84 18.62
CA TYR A 387 -6.38 -16.21 17.50
C TYR A 387 -6.39 -17.14 16.27
N HIS A 388 -6.99 -18.32 16.41
CA HIS A 388 -7.09 -19.31 15.32
C HIS A 388 -8.01 -18.85 14.17
N ASP A 389 -8.82 -17.82 14.41
CA ASP A 389 -9.68 -17.14 13.46
C ASP A 389 -8.99 -15.96 12.75
N ALA A 390 -7.69 -15.73 13.01
CA ALA A 390 -6.88 -14.79 12.24
C ALA A 390 -6.45 -15.40 10.89
N THR A 391 -6.48 -14.60 9.84
CA THR A 391 -6.08 -15.00 8.49
C THR A 391 -4.85 -14.20 8.04
N TYR A 392 -3.96 -14.86 7.33
CA TYR A 392 -2.67 -14.31 6.89
C TYR A 392 -2.42 -14.65 5.42
N HIS A 393 -2.10 -13.63 4.63
CA HIS A 393 -1.84 -13.75 3.20
C HIS A 393 -0.53 -13.06 2.82
N GLU A 394 0.28 -13.71 2.00
CA GLU A 394 1.43 -13.08 1.34
C GLU A 394 1.09 -12.92 -0.15
N PHE A 395 1.33 -11.73 -0.71
CA PHE A 395 1.10 -11.45 -2.13
C PHE A 395 2.39 -11.11 -2.85
N ASN A 396 2.47 -11.45 -4.14
CA ASN A 396 3.63 -11.12 -4.97
C ASN A 396 3.66 -9.62 -5.34
N GLY A 397 4.17 -8.82 -4.42
CA GLY A 397 4.29 -7.38 -4.53
C GLY A 397 5.06 -6.76 -3.36
N GLY A 398 5.16 -5.43 -3.38
CA GLY A 398 5.86 -4.65 -2.37
C GLY A 398 4.96 -3.91 -1.39
N HIS A 399 5.51 -2.86 -0.79
CA HIS A 399 4.85 -1.97 0.16
C HIS A 399 4.13 -0.86 -0.61
N ASP A 400 2.99 -1.21 -1.20
CA ASP A 400 2.43 -0.49 -2.35
C ASP A 400 0.90 -0.39 -2.34
N TYR A 401 0.37 0.80 -2.59
CA TYR A 401 -1.08 1.04 -2.75
C TYR A 401 -1.69 0.28 -3.90
N LEU A 402 -0.93 0.00 -4.97
CA LEU A 402 -1.43 -0.87 -6.04
C LEU A 402 -1.86 -2.23 -5.49
N CYS A 403 -1.03 -2.83 -4.64
CA CYS A 403 -1.31 -4.12 -4.03
C CYS A 403 -2.42 -4.01 -2.98
N TRP A 404 -2.31 -3.02 -2.09
CA TRP A 404 -3.26 -2.83 -0.99
C TRP A 404 -4.69 -2.58 -1.47
N ARG A 405 -4.90 -2.03 -2.68
CA ARG A 405 -6.23 -1.89 -3.28
C ARG A 405 -6.98 -3.20 -3.43
N THR A 406 -6.30 -4.29 -3.79
CA THR A 406 -6.94 -5.61 -3.94
C THR A 406 -7.07 -6.30 -2.59
N GLU A 407 -6.03 -6.25 -1.76
CA GLU A 407 -6.07 -6.82 -0.42
C GLU A 407 -7.15 -6.15 0.47
N LEU A 408 -7.48 -4.88 0.20
CA LEU A 408 -8.58 -4.16 0.86
C LEU A 408 -9.93 -4.77 0.47
N ALA A 409 -10.15 -5.00 -0.82
CA ALA A 409 -11.38 -5.59 -1.33
C ALA A 409 -11.59 -7.00 -0.74
N ASP A 410 -10.59 -7.86 -0.84
CA ASP A 410 -10.67 -9.25 -0.37
C ASP A 410 -10.85 -9.32 1.14
N GLY A 411 -10.12 -8.50 1.89
CA GLY A 411 -10.22 -8.47 3.34
C GLY A 411 -11.55 -7.91 3.86
N LEU A 412 -12.15 -6.92 3.17
CA LEU A 412 -13.50 -6.45 3.51
C LEU A 412 -14.55 -7.53 3.26
N VAL A 413 -14.47 -8.24 2.13
CA VAL A 413 -15.37 -9.37 1.83
C VAL A 413 -15.26 -10.45 2.90
N GLU A 414 -14.05 -10.81 3.32
CA GLU A 414 -13.83 -11.84 4.33
C GLU A 414 -14.36 -11.45 5.72
N LEU A 415 -14.17 -10.19 6.14
CA LEU A 415 -14.55 -9.74 7.47
C LEU A 415 -16.03 -9.38 7.60
N LEU A 416 -16.67 -8.90 6.52
CA LEU A 416 -18.05 -8.43 6.53
C LEU A 416 -19.07 -9.43 5.97
N SER A 417 -18.62 -10.52 5.35
CA SER A 417 -19.54 -11.60 4.95
C SER A 417 -20.16 -12.29 6.17
N PRO A 418 -21.44 -12.68 6.12
CA PRO A 418 -22.06 -13.50 7.16
C PRO A 418 -21.24 -14.77 7.39
N ARG A 419 -21.00 -15.14 8.65
CA ARG A 419 -20.38 -16.42 8.97
C ARG A 419 -21.32 -17.57 8.56
N PRO A 420 -20.80 -18.67 7.99
CA PRO A 420 -21.57 -19.89 7.79
C PRO A 420 -22.06 -20.49 9.10
#